data_AF-A0A522IBX8-F1
#
_entry.id   AF-A0A522IBX8-F1
#
_cell.length_a   1.000
_cell.length_b   1.000
_cell.length_c   1.000
_cell.angle_alpha   90.00
_cell.angle_beta   90.00
_cell.angle_gamma   90.00
#
_symmetry.space_group_name_H-M   'P 1'
#
loop_
_entity.id
_entity.type
_entity.pdbx_description
1 polymer ?
#
loop_
_entity_poly.entity_id
_entity_poly.type
_entity_poly.pdbx_seq_one_letter_code
_entity_poly.pdbx_strand_id
1 'polypeptide(L)'
;MGVMAGYEHESNGMGGAGSRGIDFVFVTPIWDFGDVNSYHLTVAPKAYWYEHIANENANIRDYRGYVNLLVKYGSPDGWQLAATFRKGIKSHYGSVDTQLTYPLSKIFSSASGAYLWIGYFNGYGEDILDYNQHRWVARMGVAVSR
;
A
#
# COMPACT_ATOMS: atom_id res chain seq x y z
N MET A 1 -1.16 17.15 10.51
CA MET A 1 -2.21 17.01 9.46
C MET A 1 -1.64 17.45 8.14
N GLY A 2 -1.89 16.66 7.10
CA GLY A 2 -1.42 16.94 5.75
C GLY A 2 -2.46 16.56 4.71
N VAL A 3 -2.21 16.97 3.47
CA VAL A 3 -2.97 16.51 2.31
C VAL A 3 -1.98 16.25 1.18
N MET A 4 -2.18 15.14 0.48
CA MET A 4 -1.48 14.83 -0.75
C MET A 4 -2.52 14.71 -1.86
N ALA A 5 -2.23 15.27 -3.02
CA ALA A 5 -3.05 15.07 -4.21
C ALA A 5 -2.14 15.01 -5.42
N GLY A 6 -2.58 14.34 -6.48
CA GLY A 6 -1.78 14.20 -7.68
C GLY A 6 -2.40 13.31 -8.73
N TYR A 7 -1.59 13.03 -9.74
CA TYR A 7 -1.86 12.07 -10.81
C TYR A 7 -0.87 10.92 -10.67
N GLU A 8 -1.34 9.69 -10.85
CA GLU A 8 -0.52 8.48 -10.76
C GLU A 8 -0.76 7.60 -11.99
N HIS A 9 0.34 7.10 -12.53
CA HIS A 9 0.37 6.11 -13.60
C HIS A 9 0.92 4.80 -13.04
N GLU A 10 0.22 3.69 -13.27
CA GLU A 10 0.67 2.34 -12.88
C GLU A 10 0.55 1.41 -14.09
N SER A 11 1.65 0.78 -14.49
CA SER A 11 1.68 -0.22 -15.57
C SER A 11 2.72 -1.31 -15.30
N ASN A 12 2.60 -2.44 -16.01
CA ASN A 12 3.57 -3.54 -15.93
C ASN A 12 4.63 -3.49 -17.05
N GLY A 13 4.62 -2.48 -17.91
CA GLY A 13 5.57 -2.34 -19.02
C GLY A 13 5.46 -3.40 -20.13
N MET A 14 4.41 -4.21 -20.14
CA MET A 14 4.19 -5.25 -21.16
C MET A 14 3.33 -4.74 -22.33
N GLY A 15 3.45 -5.40 -23.49
CA GLY A 15 2.59 -5.19 -24.66
C GLY A 15 1.63 -6.36 -24.93
N GLY A 16 0.68 -6.14 -25.84
CA GLY A 16 -0.31 -7.15 -26.24
C GLY A 16 -1.20 -7.61 -25.08
N ALA A 17 -1.63 -8.88 -25.10
CA ALA A 17 -2.57 -9.43 -24.11
C ALA A 17 -2.06 -9.40 -22.65
N GLY A 18 -0.74 -9.32 -22.45
CA GLY A 18 -0.13 -9.19 -21.13
C GLY A 18 -0.08 -7.75 -20.62
N SER A 19 -0.42 -6.76 -21.45
CA SER A 19 -0.37 -5.35 -21.06
C SER A 19 -1.35 -5.06 -19.95
N ARG A 20 -0.92 -4.25 -18.98
CA ARG A 20 -1.78 -3.72 -17.93
C ARG A 20 -1.41 -2.28 -17.67
N GLY A 21 -2.42 -1.43 -17.49
CA GLY A 21 -2.23 -0.01 -17.28
C GLY A 21 -3.45 0.66 -16.66
N ILE A 22 -3.18 1.61 -15.77
CA ILE A 22 -4.16 2.56 -15.22
C ILE A 22 -3.53 3.92 -15.02
N ASP A 23 -4.37 4.94 -15.11
CA ASP A 23 -4.06 6.30 -14.73
C ASP A 23 -5.18 6.83 -13.84
N PHE A 24 -4.83 7.53 -12.77
CA PHE A 24 -5.82 8.10 -11.88
C PHE A 24 -5.35 9.37 -11.20
N VAL A 25 -6.29 10.26 -10.94
CA VAL A 25 -6.10 11.38 -10.03
C VAL A 25 -6.50 10.95 -8.61
N PHE A 26 -5.84 11.50 -7.60
CA PHE A 26 -6.11 11.13 -6.21
C PHE A 26 -6.00 12.30 -5.25
N VAL A 27 -6.62 12.11 -4.08
CA VAL A 27 -6.45 12.92 -2.88
C VAL A 27 -6.33 12.02 -1.65
N THR A 28 -5.43 12.37 -0.74
CA THR A 28 -5.12 11.65 0.48
C THR A 28 -4.98 12.67 1.62
N PRO A 29 -6.05 12.97 2.37
CA PRO A 29 -5.88 13.61 3.67
C PRO A 29 -5.10 12.69 4.63
N ILE A 30 -4.29 13.29 5.49
CA ILE A 30 -3.41 12.58 6.44
C ILE A 30 -3.64 13.15 7.84
N TRP A 31 -4.04 12.27 8.76
CA TRP A 31 -4.24 12.60 10.16
C TRP A 31 -3.31 11.79 11.04
N ASP A 32 -2.67 12.48 11.97
CA ASP A 32 -1.81 11.88 12.99
C ASP A 32 -2.44 12.11 14.36
N PHE A 33 -2.53 11.06 15.16
CA PHE A 33 -3.06 11.06 16.51
C PHE A 33 -1.98 10.62 17.48
N GLY A 34 -1.63 11.49 18.43
CA GLY A 34 -0.53 11.30 19.37
C GLY A 34 0.68 12.18 19.02
N ASP A 35 1.80 11.93 19.70
CA ASP A 35 3.07 12.60 19.42
C ASP A 35 3.78 11.88 18.26
N VAL A 36 3.98 12.59 17.16
CA VAL A 36 4.65 12.08 15.95
C VAL A 36 6.11 11.66 16.20
N ASN A 37 6.73 12.15 17.28
CA ASN A 37 8.06 11.74 17.70
C ASN A 37 8.04 10.48 18.60
N SER A 38 6.86 9.99 18.94
CA SER A 38 6.63 8.81 19.77
C SER A 38 5.65 7.86 19.09
N TYR A 39 5.03 6.95 19.85
CA TYR A 39 3.97 6.10 19.32
C TYR A 39 2.75 6.95 18.95
N HIS A 40 2.39 6.92 17.67
CA HIS A 40 1.25 7.62 17.13
C HIS A 40 0.52 6.74 16.12
N LEU A 41 -0.73 7.12 15.86
CA LEU A 41 -1.58 6.53 14.84
C LEU A 41 -1.67 7.50 13.66
N THR A 42 -1.34 7.04 12.46
CA THR A 42 -1.61 7.77 11.21
C THR A 42 -2.75 7.10 10.47
N VAL A 43 -3.73 7.90 10.02
CA VAL A 43 -4.82 7.45 9.16
C VAL A 43 -4.81 8.28 7.88
N ALA A 44 -4.74 7.62 6.73
CA ALA A 44 -4.62 8.28 5.44
C ALA A 44 -5.46 7.55 4.36
N PRO A 45 -6.75 7.91 4.20
CA PRO A 45 -7.56 7.38 3.11
C PRO A 45 -7.17 8.07 1.79
N LYS A 46 -6.65 7.31 0.83
CA LYS A 46 -6.43 7.75 -0.55
C LYS A 46 -7.69 7.47 -1.36
N ALA A 47 -8.44 8.50 -1.71
CA ALA A 47 -9.52 8.41 -2.68
C ALA A 47 -8.98 8.75 -4.07
N TYR A 48 -9.37 7.98 -5.09
CA TYR A 48 -8.89 8.17 -6.45
C TYR A 48 -9.98 7.95 -7.48
N TRP A 49 -9.82 8.58 -8.64
CA TRP A 49 -10.69 8.45 -9.80
C TRP A 49 -9.86 8.05 -11.01
N TYR A 50 -10.30 6.99 -11.70
CA TYR A 50 -9.62 6.49 -12.89
C TYR A 50 -9.88 7.41 -14.08
N GLU A 51 -8.81 8.01 -14.60
CA GLU A 51 -8.80 8.79 -15.84
C GLU A 51 -8.65 7.86 -17.05
N HIS A 52 -7.85 6.79 -16.89
CA HIS A 52 -7.65 5.78 -17.91
C HIS A 52 -7.53 4.38 -17.30
N ILE A 53 -8.09 3.39 -17.98
CA ILE A 53 -7.95 1.97 -17.68
C ILE A 53 -7.70 1.27 -19.01
N ALA A 54 -6.60 0.54 -19.11
CA ALA A 54 -6.30 -0.26 -20.30
C ALA A 54 -7.38 -1.33 -20.52
N ASN A 55 -7.65 -1.68 -21.78
CA ASN A 55 -8.73 -2.61 -22.15
C ASN A 55 -8.51 -4.01 -21.54
N GLU A 56 -7.25 -4.43 -21.44
CA GLU A 56 -6.83 -5.72 -20.89
C GLU A 56 -7.12 -5.87 -19.38
N ASN A 57 -7.41 -4.76 -18.70
CA ASN A 57 -7.82 -4.70 -17.30
C ASN A 57 -9.00 -3.78 -17.04
N ALA A 58 -9.95 -3.70 -17.98
CA ALA A 58 -11.12 -2.81 -17.93
C ALA A 58 -11.99 -2.97 -16.65
N ASN A 59 -11.94 -4.13 -16.01
CA ASN A 59 -12.66 -4.46 -14.78
C ASN A 59 -11.80 -4.33 -13.50
N ILE A 60 -10.63 -3.68 -13.53
CA ILE A 60 -9.75 -3.54 -12.35
C ILE A 60 -10.44 -2.91 -11.12
N ARG A 61 -11.36 -1.97 -11.36
CA ARG A 61 -12.20 -1.34 -10.32
C ARG A 61 -13.05 -2.34 -9.54
N ASP A 62 -13.44 -3.46 -10.16
CA ASP A 62 -14.19 -4.53 -9.49
C ASP A 62 -13.40 -5.08 -8.28
N TYR A 63 -12.06 -5.07 -8.36
CA TYR A 63 -11.15 -5.63 -7.38
C TYR A 63 -10.49 -4.58 -6.47
N ARG A 64 -10.05 -3.44 -7.02
CA ARG A 64 -9.33 -2.39 -6.26
C ARG A 64 -10.22 -1.28 -5.72
N GLY A 65 -11.37 -1.03 -6.35
CA GLY A 65 -12.30 0.03 -5.96
C GLY A 65 -11.76 1.43 -6.24
N TYR A 66 -12.13 2.38 -5.39
CA TYR A 66 -11.81 3.81 -5.55
C TYR A 66 -11.15 4.43 -4.31
N VAL A 67 -10.92 3.61 -3.27
CA VAL A 67 -10.35 4.05 -1.99
C VAL A 67 -9.37 3.03 -1.47
N ASN A 68 -8.19 3.50 -1.09
CA ASN A 68 -7.22 2.74 -0.29
C ASN A 68 -7.13 3.39 1.09
N LEU A 69 -7.34 2.64 2.16
CA LEU A 69 -7.19 3.14 3.53
C LEU A 69 -5.86 2.69 4.09
N LEU A 70 -4.92 3.62 4.28
CA LEU A 70 -3.69 3.37 5.01
C LEU A 70 -3.90 3.69 6.50
N VAL A 71 -3.53 2.75 7.37
CA VAL A 71 -3.43 2.93 8.81
C VAL A 71 -2.02 2.55 9.24
N LYS A 72 -1.33 3.44 9.98
CA LYS A 72 -0.02 3.15 10.57
C LYS A 72 -0.09 3.33 12.07
N TYR A 73 0.52 2.45 12.83
CA TYR A 73 0.76 2.65 14.25
C TYR A 73 2.18 2.23 14.60
N GLY A 74 2.90 3.12 15.28
CA GLY A 74 4.31 2.91 15.58
C GLY A 74 5.00 4.18 16.01
N SER A 75 6.32 4.09 16.18
CA SER A 75 7.17 5.23 16.52
C SER A 75 8.40 5.32 15.61
N PRO A 76 8.95 6.53 15.37
CA PRO A 76 10.17 6.73 14.58
C PRO A 76 11.41 6.00 15.10
N ASP A 77 11.44 5.69 16.41
CA ASP A 77 12.53 4.94 17.04
C ASP A 77 12.14 3.51 17.46
N GLY A 78 10.89 3.08 17.22
CA GLY A 78 10.38 1.76 17.62
C GLY A 78 9.84 0.96 16.45
N TRP A 79 9.00 -0.03 16.73
CA TRP A 79 8.32 -0.77 15.66
C TRP A 79 7.25 0.11 15.01
N GLN A 80 6.90 -0.23 13.77
CA GLN A 80 5.75 0.34 13.07
C GLN A 80 5.04 -0.75 12.29
N LEU A 81 3.73 -0.86 12.51
CA LEU A 81 2.83 -1.62 11.66
C LEU A 81 2.10 -0.66 10.73
N ALA A 82 2.21 -0.88 9.42
CA ALA A 82 1.42 -0.23 8.40
C ALA A 82 0.45 -1.25 7.79
N ALA A 83 -0.81 -0.88 7.60
CA ALA A 83 -1.82 -1.70 6.95
C ALA A 83 -2.57 -0.86 5.90
N THR A 84 -2.58 -1.32 4.66
CA THR A 84 -3.37 -0.73 3.57
C THR A 84 -4.53 -1.66 3.25
N PHE A 85 -5.74 -1.13 3.35
CA PHE A 85 -6.97 -1.84 3.03
C PHE A 85 -7.53 -1.32 1.70
N ARG A 86 -7.96 -2.23 0.83
CA ARG A 86 -8.66 -1.91 -0.42
C ARG A 86 -9.97 -2.66 -0.49
N LYS A 87 -11.01 -2.02 -1.01
CA LYS A 87 -12.32 -2.65 -1.24
C LYS A 87 -12.75 -2.45 -2.68
N GLY A 88 -12.89 -3.54 -3.42
CA GLY A 88 -13.43 -3.54 -4.79
C GLY A 88 -14.92 -3.19 -4.85
N ILE A 89 -15.39 -2.69 -6.00
CA ILE A 89 -16.80 -2.29 -6.16
C ILE A 89 -17.76 -3.46 -6.37
N LYS A 90 -17.26 -4.65 -6.70
CA LYS A 90 -18.09 -5.85 -6.84
C LYS A 90 -17.83 -6.84 -5.71
N SER A 91 -18.91 -7.49 -5.27
CA SER A 91 -18.85 -8.65 -4.38
C SER A 91 -18.02 -8.39 -3.10
N HIS A 92 -17.35 -9.42 -2.59
CA HIS A 92 -16.46 -9.39 -1.44
C HIS A 92 -14.99 -9.11 -1.82
N TYR A 93 -14.72 -8.61 -3.03
CA TYR A 93 -13.34 -8.33 -3.46
C TYR A 93 -12.72 -7.18 -2.68
N GLY A 94 -11.45 -7.34 -2.39
CA GLY A 94 -10.64 -6.41 -1.62
C GLY A 94 -9.29 -7.04 -1.27
N SER A 95 -8.47 -6.29 -0.56
CA SER A 95 -7.19 -6.77 -0.05
C SER A 95 -6.77 -6.05 1.21
N VAL A 96 -5.89 -6.71 1.94
CA VAL A 96 -5.10 -6.13 3.02
C VAL A 96 -3.61 -6.36 2.71
N ASP A 97 -2.83 -5.30 2.77
CA ASP A 97 -1.37 -5.31 2.68
C ASP A 97 -0.82 -4.77 3.99
N THR A 98 -0.05 -5.58 4.71
CA THR A 98 0.52 -5.22 6.01
C THR A 98 2.04 -5.29 5.99
N GLN A 99 2.68 -4.33 6.66
CA GLN A 99 4.12 -4.22 6.75
C GLN A 99 4.50 -3.89 8.19
N LEU A 100 5.23 -4.79 8.85
CA LEU A 100 5.83 -4.58 10.16
C LEU A 100 7.32 -4.28 10.00
N THR A 101 7.76 -3.19 10.62
CA THR A 101 9.18 -2.81 10.65
C THR A 101 9.71 -2.70 12.07
N TYR A 102 10.99 -3.05 12.27
CA TYR A 102 11.69 -2.88 13.54
C TYR A 102 13.13 -2.39 13.30
N PRO A 103 13.62 -1.34 14.01
CA PRO A 103 14.97 -0.80 13.77
C PRO A 103 16.04 -1.85 14.07
N LEU A 104 16.86 -2.18 13.08
CA LEU A 104 17.94 -3.17 13.26
C LEU A 104 19.00 -2.67 14.24
N SER A 105 19.17 -1.36 14.39
CA SER A 105 20.07 -0.77 15.40
C SER A 105 19.75 -1.21 16.83
N LYS A 106 18.50 -1.62 17.11
CA LYS A 106 18.08 -2.16 18.41
C LYS A 106 18.44 -3.64 18.61
N ILE A 107 18.87 -4.33 17.56
CA ILE A 107 19.32 -5.73 17.58
C ILE A 107 20.85 -5.78 17.38
N PHE A 108 21.36 -5.02 16.42
CA PHE A 108 22.76 -4.92 16.04
C PHE A 108 23.17 -3.44 16.00
N SER A 109 24.01 -3.01 16.94
CA SER A 109 24.40 -1.60 17.07
C SER A 109 25.08 -1.02 15.82
N SER A 110 25.67 -1.87 14.96
CA SER A 110 26.31 -1.48 13.70
C SER A 110 25.33 -1.28 12.53
N ALA A 111 24.06 -1.65 12.67
CA ALA A 111 23.04 -1.61 11.61
C ALA A 111 22.16 -0.34 11.69
N SER A 112 22.77 0.82 11.91
CA SER A 112 22.06 2.11 11.93
C SER A 112 21.43 2.41 10.57
N GLY A 113 20.15 2.83 10.57
CA GLY A 113 19.43 3.22 9.36
C GLY A 113 18.74 2.08 8.59
N ALA A 114 18.83 0.83 9.08
CA ALA A 114 18.14 -0.31 8.48
C ALA A 114 17.04 -0.85 9.40
N TYR A 115 16.06 -1.52 8.81
CA TYR A 115 14.90 -2.10 9.50
C TYR A 115 14.74 -3.57 9.13
N LEU A 116 14.46 -4.42 10.11
CA LEU A 116 13.86 -5.72 9.85
C LEU A 116 12.46 -5.45 9.31
N TRP A 117 12.12 -6.04 8.18
CA TRP A 117 10.83 -5.88 7.51
C TRP A 117 10.13 -7.22 7.37
N ILE A 118 8.84 -7.26 7.72
CA ILE A 118 7.95 -8.40 7.54
C ILE A 118 6.72 -7.89 6.81
N GLY A 119 6.42 -8.46 5.65
CA GLY A 119 5.26 -8.13 4.84
C GLY A 119 4.26 -9.28 4.79
N TYR A 120 2.97 -8.96 4.83
CA TYR A 120 1.90 -9.92 4.60
C TYR A 120 0.80 -9.28 3.74
N PHE A 121 0.50 -9.91 2.61
CA PHE A 121 -0.59 -9.55 1.72
C PHE A 121 -1.63 -10.65 1.68
N ASN A 122 -2.91 -10.28 1.62
CA ASN A 122 -4.03 -11.18 1.36
C ASN A 122 -5.11 -10.45 0.58
N GLY A 123 -5.52 -11.00 -0.58
CA GLY A 123 -6.62 -10.47 -1.37
C GLY A 123 -6.34 -10.43 -2.86
N TYR A 124 -6.95 -9.44 -3.52
CA TYR A 124 -6.81 -9.16 -4.95
C TYR A 124 -5.98 -7.90 -5.19
N GLY A 125 -5.36 -7.78 -6.37
CA GLY A 125 -4.63 -6.56 -6.74
C GLY A 125 -3.32 -6.39 -5.98
N GLU A 126 -2.60 -7.48 -5.73
CA GLU A 126 -1.24 -7.41 -5.19
C GLU A 126 -0.30 -6.72 -6.18
N ASP A 127 -0.35 -7.17 -7.42
CA ASP A 127 0.27 -6.56 -8.58
C ASP A 127 -0.79 -6.34 -9.67
N ILE A 128 -0.44 -5.52 -10.67
CA ILE A 128 -1.36 -5.16 -11.74
C ILE A 128 -1.54 -6.28 -12.77
N LEU A 129 -0.61 -7.24 -12.88
CA LEU A 129 -0.68 -8.35 -13.83
C LEU A 129 -1.79 -9.34 -13.43
N ASP A 130 -1.73 -9.77 -12.18
CA ASP A 130 -2.63 -10.74 -11.56
C ASP A 130 -3.69 -10.04 -10.68
N TYR A 131 -4.12 -8.83 -11.04
CA TYR A 131 -5.03 -8.01 -10.22
C TYR A 131 -6.36 -8.69 -9.88
N ASN A 132 -6.80 -9.62 -10.72
CA ASN A 132 -8.06 -10.36 -10.60
C ASN A 132 -7.90 -11.73 -9.93
N GLN A 133 -6.71 -12.07 -9.43
CA GLN A 133 -6.44 -13.31 -8.70
C GLN A 133 -6.43 -13.07 -7.20
N HIS A 134 -7.05 -13.97 -6.44
CA HIS A 134 -6.97 -13.96 -4.98
C HIS A 134 -5.73 -14.72 -4.52
N ARG A 135 -4.84 -14.07 -3.79
CA ARG A 135 -3.63 -14.70 -3.25
C ARG A 135 -3.32 -14.20 -1.85
N TRP A 136 -2.50 -14.97 -1.15
CA TRP A 136 -1.83 -14.52 0.06
C TRP A 136 -0.34 -14.79 -0.06
N VAL A 137 0.46 -13.94 0.58
CA VAL A 137 1.91 -14.10 0.63
C VAL A 137 2.46 -13.45 1.88
N ALA A 138 3.44 -14.12 2.49
CA ALA A 138 4.24 -13.59 3.58
C ALA A 138 5.69 -13.46 3.11
N ARG A 139 6.34 -12.35 3.45
CA ARG A 139 7.71 -12.02 3.07
C ARG A 139 8.46 -11.45 4.27
N MET A 140 9.77 -11.61 4.27
CA MET A 140 10.64 -10.94 5.23
C MET A 140 11.92 -10.48 4.54
N GLY A 141 12.54 -9.44 5.07
CA GLY A 141 13.73 -8.84 4.50
C GLY A 141 14.27 -7.68 5.32
N VAL A 142 15.07 -6.84 4.67
CA VAL A 142 15.63 -5.63 5.25
C VAL A 142 15.15 -4.44 4.44
N ALA A 143 14.71 -3.38 5.11
CA ALA A 143 14.32 -2.11 4.50
C ALA A 143 15.30 -1.00 4.89
N VAL A 144 15.55 -0.07 3.97
CA VAL A 144 16.39 1.12 4.18
C VAL A 144 15.58 2.35 4.61
N SER A 145 14.25 2.25 4.53
CA SER A 145 13.28 3.26 4.95
C SER A 145 11.94 2.58 5.28
N ARG A 146 10.97 3.34 5.81
CA ARG A 146 9.63 2.88 6.20
C ARG A 146 8.59 4.00 6.11
#